data_AF-A0A7S1D7Q1-F1
#
_entry.id   AF-A0A7S1D7Q1-F1
#
_cell.length_a   1.000
_cell.length_b   1.000
_cell.length_c   1.000
_cell.angle_alpha   90.00
_cell.angle_beta   90.00
_cell.angle_gamma   90.00
#
_symmetry.space_group_name_H-M   'P 1'
#
loop_
_entity.id
_entity.type
_entity.pdbx_description
1 polymer ?
#
loop_
_entity_poly.entity_id
_entity_poly.type
_entity_poly.pdbx_seq_one_letter_code
_entity_poly.pdbx_strand_id
1 'polypeptide(L)'
;EYYGVMTPLNQMASISVSSAQQLTISPFDKSTVGDVERAIMENSDLGLTPNNDGSGMIRLNIPSLTEERRKDMMKQCKALGEEGKVAVRNVRRDGVDSIKKLEKASEISKDECQDGIDTMQKLTDKTIAEIDTIVTAKEKEVMTV
;
A
#
# COMPACT_ATOMS: atom_id res chain seq x y z
N GLU A 1 25.42 -2.03 -9.43
CA GLU A 1 26.38 -1.06 -8.84
C GLU A 1 26.57 0.09 -9.83
N TYR A 2 26.77 1.32 -9.37
CA TYR A 2 27.13 2.47 -10.22
C TYR A 2 28.48 3.01 -9.77
N TYR A 3 29.50 2.92 -10.61
CA TYR A 3 30.89 3.28 -10.27
C TYR A 3 31.39 2.68 -8.94
N GLY A 4 31.04 1.41 -8.64
CA GLY A 4 31.48 0.69 -7.45
C GLY A 4 30.72 0.99 -6.15
N VAL A 5 29.60 1.74 -6.23
CA VAL A 5 28.71 2.00 -5.09
C VAL A 5 27.32 1.44 -5.38
N MET A 6 26.67 0.88 -4.36
CA MET A 6 25.27 0.45 -4.43
C MET A 6 24.37 1.69 -4.40
N THR A 7 23.83 2.05 -5.56
CA THR A 7 22.95 3.21 -5.70
C THR A 7 21.51 2.76 -5.96
N PRO A 8 20.52 3.31 -5.24
CA PRO A 8 19.10 3.05 -5.49
C PRO A 8 18.68 3.38 -6.94
N LEU A 9 17.88 2.50 -7.55
CA LEU A 9 17.47 2.62 -8.95
C LEU A 9 16.70 3.92 -9.25
N ASN A 10 15.89 4.39 -8.31
CA ASN A 10 15.13 5.64 -8.43
C ASN A 10 16.01 6.90 -8.50
N GLN A 11 17.29 6.82 -8.11
CA GLN A 11 18.25 7.92 -8.23
C GLN A 11 19.01 7.90 -9.56
N MET A 12 18.97 6.77 -10.26
CA MET A 12 19.72 6.51 -11.49
C MET A 12 18.83 6.47 -12.73
N ALA A 13 17.53 6.29 -12.56
CA ALA A 13 16.56 6.13 -13.64
C ALA A 13 15.20 6.73 -13.31
N SER A 14 14.51 7.22 -14.34
CA SER A 14 13.09 7.53 -14.29
C SER A 14 12.28 6.25 -14.46
N ILE A 15 11.35 5.98 -13.54
CA ILE A 15 10.46 4.81 -13.58
C ILE A 15 9.04 5.32 -13.90
N SER A 16 8.44 4.79 -14.96
CA SER A 16 7.08 5.12 -15.38
C SER A 16 6.27 3.87 -15.70
N VAL A 17 4.95 3.98 -15.53
CA VAL A 17 3.99 2.95 -15.93
C VAL A 17 3.55 3.28 -17.35
N SER A 18 3.99 2.50 -18.35
CA SER A 18 3.61 2.71 -19.76
C SER A 18 2.29 2.03 -20.11
N SER A 19 1.96 0.91 -19.44
CA SER A 19 0.66 0.26 -19.50
C SER A 19 0.39 -0.55 -18.23
N ALA A 20 -0.83 -1.07 -18.05
CA ALA A 20 -1.20 -1.89 -16.90
C ALA A 20 -0.30 -3.13 -16.69
N GLN A 21 0.41 -3.57 -17.73
CA GLN A 21 1.30 -4.73 -17.71
C GLN A 21 2.73 -4.38 -18.11
N GLN A 22 3.07 -3.10 -18.22
CA GLN A 22 4.40 -2.69 -18.65
C GLN A 22 4.92 -1.50 -17.85
N LEU A 23 6.07 -1.71 -17.22
CA LEU A 23 6.88 -0.65 -16.63
C LEU A 23 7.98 -0.27 -17.60
N THR A 24 8.27 1.03 -17.68
CA THR A 24 9.41 1.56 -18.42
C THR A 24 10.37 2.22 -17.45
N ILE A 25 11.63 1.84 -17.53
CA ILE A 25 12.74 2.36 -16.73
C ILE A 25 13.69 3.03 -17.71
N SER A 26 13.95 4.33 -17.51
CA SER A 26 14.83 5.13 -18.35
C SER A 26 16.01 5.62 -17.52
N PRO A 27 17.17 4.93 -17.56
CA PRO A 27 18.39 5.39 -16.91
C PRO A 27 18.81 6.76 -17.44
N PHE A 28 19.30 7.63 -16.56
CA PHE A 28 19.83 8.93 -16.96
C PHE A 28 21.14 8.80 -17.75
N ASP A 29 21.94 7.78 -17.44
CA ASP A 29 23.14 7.40 -18.18
C ASP A 29 22.92 6.08 -18.94
N LYS A 30 22.95 6.15 -20.27
CA LYS A 30 22.72 5.00 -21.15
C LYS A 30 23.79 3.91 -21.04
N SER A 31 24.98 4.24 -20.54
CA SER A 31 26.05 3.24 -20.33
C SER A 31 25.70 2.25 -19.22
N THR A 32 24.81 2.63 -18.30
CA THR A 32 24.40 1.82 -17.13
C THR A 32 23.26 0.86 -17.41
N VAL A 33 22.72 0.83 -18.64
CA VAL A 33 21.53 0.03 -18.98
C VAL A 33 21.77 -1.46 -18.71
N GLY A 34 22.93 -2.00 -19.07
CA GLY A 34 23.27 -3.40 -18.81
C GLY A 34 23.44 -3.74 -17.32
N ASP A 35 23.91 -2.79 -16.52
CA ASP A 35 24.04 -2.96 -15.06
C ASP A 35 22.68 -2.92 -14.37
N VAL A 36 21.78 -2.06 -14.85
CA VAL A 36 20.39 -1.99 -14.38
C VAL A 36 19.61 -3.25 -14.76
N GLU A 37 19.74 -3.74 -15.99
CA GLU A 37 19.12 -5.01 -16.42
C GLU A 37 19.54 -6.18 -15.54
N ARG A 38 20.85 -6.31 -15.29
CA ARG A 38 21.40 -7.37 -14.44
C ARG A 38 20.91 -7.24 -13.00
N ALA A 39 20.89 -6.03 -12.46
CA ALA A 39 20.39 -5.79 -11.11
C ALA A 39 18.91 -6.18 -10.96
N ILE A 40 18.08 -5.92 -11.98
CA ILE A 40 16.67 -6.35 -11.99
C ILE A 40 16.59 -7.88 -12.08
N MET A 41 17.35 -8.54 -12.96
CA MET A 41 17.27 -9.99 -13.12
C MET A 41 17.82 -10.79 -11.92
N GLU A 42 18.95 -10.38 -11.37
CA GLU A 42 19.70 -11.16 -10.38
C GLU A 42 19.36 -10.77 -8.94
N ASN A 43 19.02 -9.50 -8.69
CA ASN A 43 18.87 -8.97 -7.33
C ASN A 43 17.43 -8.53 -7.00
N SER A 44 16.45 -8.78 -7.89
CA SER A 44 15.05 -8.51 -7.58
C SER A 44 14.27 -9.81 -7.39
N ASP A 45 13.45 -9.87 -6.33
CA ASP A 45 12.50 -10.95 -6.10
C ASP A 45 11.28 -10.88 -7.05
N LEU A 46 11.35 -10.05 -8.10
CA LEU A 46 10.25 -9.81 -9.03
C LEU A 46 10.12 -10.93 -10.08
N GLY A 47 11.21 -11.65 -10.38
CA GLY A 47 11.21 -12.72 -11.38
C GLY A 47 10.83 -12.24 -12.80
N LEU A 48 11.07 -10.97 -13.10
CA LEU A 48 10.73 -10.34 -14.37
C LEU A 48 11.96 -10.25 -15.27
N THR A 49 11.79 -10.58 -16.55
CA THR A 49 12.86 -10.43 -17.54
C THR A 49 12.77 -9.04 -18.19
N PRO A 50 13.79 -8.17 -18.02
CA PRO A 50 13.86 -6.90 -18.72
C PRO A 50 13.99 -7.10 -20.23
N ASN A 51 13.30 -6.27 -20.99
CA ASN A 51 13.40 -6.15 -22.43
C ASN A 51 13.98 -4.79 -22.80
N ASN A 52 14.98 -4.78 -23.67
CA ASN A 52 15.61 -3.58 -24.17
C ASN A 52 15.80 -3.72 -25.68
N ASP A 53 15.44 -2.68 -26.42
CA ASP A 53 15.51 -2.62 -27.88
C ASP A 53 16.69 -1.77 -28.40
N GLY A 54 17.63 -1.42 -27.52
CA GLY A 54 18.78 -0.60 -27.86
C GLY A 54 18.53 0.90 -27.84
N SER A 55 17.33 1.36 -27.47
CA SER A 55 17.00 2.79 -27.31
C SER A 55 17.59 3.44 -26.05
N GLY A 56 18.06 2.60 -25.10
CA GLY A 56 18.47 3.02 -23.77
C GLY A 56 17.33 3.04 -22.74
N MET A 57 16.19 2.42 -23.07
CA MET A 57 15.07 2.21 -22.15
C MET A 57 14.89 0.72 -21.85
N ILE A 58 14.61 0.41 -20.60
CA ILE A 58 14.35 -0.95 -20.12
C ILE A 58 12.85 -1.10 -19.90
N ARG A 59 12.24 -2.11 -20.51
CA ARG A 59 10.82 -2.44 -20.35
C ARG A 59 10.68 -3.71 -19.52
N LEU A 60 9.90 -3.65 -18.46
CA LEU A 60 9.51 -4.83 -17.69
C LEU A 60 8.07 -5.17 -18.04
N ASN A 61 7.88 -6.32 -18.68
CA ASN A 61 6.55 -6.86 -18.91
C ASN A 61 6.15 -7.62 -17.65
N ILE A 62 5.14 -7.10 -16.96
CA ILE A 62 4.53 -7.76 -15.81
C ILE A 62 3.55 -8.80 -16.38
N PRO A 63 3.82 -10.11 -16.20
CA PRO A 63 2.88 -11.13 -16.65
C PRO A 63 1.54 -10.92 -15.95
N SER A 64 0.45 -11.22 -16.64
CA SER A 64 -0.88 -11.25 -16.05
C SER A 64 -0.84 -12.04 -14.75
N LEU A 65 -1.33 -11.46 -13.66
CA LEU A 65 -1.42 -12.17 -12.39
C LEU A 65 -2.19 -13.49 -12.62
N THR A 66 -1.67 -14.59 -12.09
CA THR A 66 -2.45 -15.84 -12.07
C THR A 66 -3.63 -15.68 -11.11
N GLU A 67 -4.69 -16.47 -11.28
CA GLU A 67 -5.83 -16.45 -10.35
C GLU A 67 -5.38 -16.77 -8.92
N GLU A 68 -4.42 -17.67 -8.76
CA GLU A 68 -3.79 -18.00 -7.48
C GLU A 68 -3.08 -16.80 -6.84
N ARG A 69 -2.29 -16.04 -7.62
CA ARG A 69 -1.65 -14.82 -7.11
C ARG A 69 -2.65 -13.72 -6.75
N ARG A 70 -3.71 -13.54 -7.53
CA ARG A 70 -4.80 -12.62 -7.19
C ARG A 70 -5.46 -13.01 -5.86
N LYS A 71 -5.74 -14.30 -5.65
CA LYS A 71 -6.30 -14.81 -4.39
C LYS A 71 -5.37 -14.55 -3.20
N ASP A 72 -4.07 -14.77 -3.35
CA ASP A 72 -3.11 -14.51 -2.28
C ASP A 72 -2.98 -13.02 -1.95
N MET A 73 -2.93 -12.16 -2.97
CA MET A 73 -2.99 -10.70 -2.77
C MET A 73 -4.27 -10.30 -2.05
N MET A 74 -5.40 -10.91 -2.40
CA MET A 74 -6.67 -10.61 -1.74
C MET A 74 -6.67 -11.04 -0.26
N LYS A 75 -6.07 -12.18 0.08
CA LYS A 75 -5.90 -12.57 1.49
C LYS A 75 -5.12 -11.52 2.27
N GLN A 76 -4.03 -11.00 1.70
CA GLN A 76 -3.23 -9.95 2.33
C GLN A 76 -4.03 -8.65 2.49
N CYS A 77 -4.78 -8.23 1.46
CA CYS A 77 -5.64 -7.05 1.55
C CYS A 77 -6.72 -7.19 2.64
N LYS A 78 -7.34 -8.37 2.78
CA LYS A 78 -8.32 -8.62 3.85
C LYS A 78 -7.67 -8.59 5.23
N ALA A 79 -6.47 -9.16 5.38
CA ALA A 79 -5.72 -9.12 6.63
C ALA A 79 -5.43 -7.66 7.06
N LEU A 80 -4.93 -6.83 6.14
CA LEU A 80 -4.69 -5.40 6.39
C LEU A 80 -5.97 -4.64 6.76
N GLY A 81 -7.09 -4.96 6.11
CA GLY A 81 -8.40 -4.40 6.44
C GLY A 81 -8.82 -4.73 7.87
N GLU A 82 -8.66 -5.98 8.30
CA GLU A 82 -8.99 -6.40 9.66
C GLU A 82 -8.05 -5.79 10.70
N GLU A 83 -6.74 -5.71 10.43
CA GLU A 83 -5.78 -4.99 11.27
C GLU A 83 -6.19 -3.51 11.45
N GLY A 84 -6.58 -2.85 10.37
CA GLY A 84 -7.10 -1.47 10.41
C GLY A 84 -8.33 -1.35 11.31
N LYS A 85 -9.31 -2.25 11.19
CA LYS A 85 -10.50 -2.25 12.06
C LYS A 85 -10.14 -2.51 13.52
N VAL A 86 -9.19 -3.40 13.81
CA VAL A 86 -8.70 -3.64 15.18
C VAL A 86 -8.07 -2.37 15.74
N ALA A 87 -7.23 -1.67 14.98
CA ALA A 87 -6.63 -0.41 15.39
C ALA A 87 -7.69 0.66 15.71
N VAL A 88 -8.71 0.81 14.85
CA VAL A 88 -9.83 1.74 15.09
C VAL A 88 -10.59 1.41 16.39
N ARG A 89 -10.85 0.12 16.66
CA ARG A 89 -11.51 -0.31 17.91
C ARG A 89 -10.67 -0.04 19.15
N ASN A 90 -9.35 -0.18 19.06
CA ASN A 90 -8.43 0.15 20.15
C ASN A 90 -8.44 1.66 20.44
N VAL A 91 -8.36 2.50 19.39
CA VAL A 91 -8.44 3.96 19.54
C VAL A 91 -9.79 4.37 20.14
N ARG A 92 -10.90 3.75 19.72
CA ARG A 92 -12.21 4.00 20.35
C ARG A 92 -12.20 3.68 21.84
N ARG A 93 -11.62 2.55 22.24
CA ARG A 93 -11.52 2.16 23.66
C ARG A 93 -10.76 3.22 24.46
N ASP A 94 -9.60 3.63 23.97
CA ASP A 94 -8.77 4.63 24.63
C ASP A 94 -9.46 6.01 24.72
N GLY A 95 -10.18 6.39 23.66
CA GLY A 95 -10.99 7.61 23.62
C GLY A 95 -12.15 7.58 24.63
N VAL A 96 -12.90 6.48 24.67
CA VAL A 96 -14.01 6.30 25.65
C VAL A 96 -13.49 6.29 27.08
N ASP A 97 -12.37 5.61 27.34
CA ASP A 97 -11.74 5.60 28.66
C ASP A 97 -11.27 7.00 29.08
N SER A 98 -10.80 7.82 28.14
CA SER A 98 -10.41 9.21 28.38
C SER A 98 -11.63 10.09 28.68
N ILE A 99 -12.72 9.98 27.92
CA ILE A 99 -13.97 10.71 28.18
C ILE A 99 -14.51 10.38 29.57
N LYS A 100 -14.53 9.10 29.94
CA LYS A 100 -14.95 8.67 31.29
C LYS A 100 -14.05 9.18 32.41
N LYS A 101 -12.76 9.40 32.15
CA LYS A 101 -11.85 10.00 33.14
C LYS A 101 -12.17 11.47 33.37
N LEU A 102 -12.49 12.21 32.31
CA LEU A 102 -12.90 13.63 32.41
C LEU A 102 -14.20 13.79 33.22
N GLU A 103 -15.18 12.90 33.02
CA GLU A 103 -16.43 12.90 33.79
C GLU A 103 -16.16 12.63 35.28
N LYS A 104 -15.32 11.64 35.60
CA LYS A 104 -14.91 11.36 36.98
C LYS A 104 -14.13 12.50 37.63
N ALA A 105 -13.37 13.24 36.84
CA ALA A 105 -12.65 14.44 37.29
C ALA A 105 -13.58 15.66 37.43
N SER A 106 -14.88 15.52 37.11
CA SER A 106 -15.85 16.62 37.06
C SER A 106 -15.46 17.75 36.09
N GLU A 107 -14.64 17.46 35.09
CA GLU A 107 -14.27 18.42 34.03
C GLU A 107 -15.36 18.54 32.96
N ILE A 108 -16.19 17.50 32.82
CA ILE A 108 -17.37 17.48 31.95
C ILE A 108 -18.59 16.94 32.70
N SER A 109 -19.79 17.33 32.27
CA SER A 109 -21.05 16.82 32.79
C SER A 109 -21.35 15.39 32.29
N LYS A 110 -22.34 14.73 32.91
CA LYS A 110 -22.81 13.41 32.47
C LYS A 110 -23.40 13.43 31.06
N ASP A 111 -24.09 14.51 30.71
CA ASP A 111 -24.71 14.67 29.39
C ASP A 111 -23.61 14.80 28.33
N GLU A 112 -22.59 15.64 28.57
CA GLU A 112 -21.43 15.78 27.67
C GLU A 112 -20.63 14.48 27.53
N CYS A 113 -20.51 13.69 28.61
CA CYS A 113 -19.87 12.39 28.57
C CYS A 113 -20.63 11.42 27.65
N GLN A 114 -21.95 11.38 27.76
CA GLN A 114 -22.79 10.53 26.90
C GLN A 114 -22.69 10.95 25.43
N ASP A 115 -22.78 12.26 25.15
CA ASP A 115 -22.65 12.81 23.80
C ASP A 115 -21.28 12.52 23.18
N GLY A 116 -20.21 12.61 23.99
CA GLY A 116 -18.86 12.27 23.57
C GLY A 116 -18.71 10.79 23.20
N ILE A 117 -19.28 9.88 23.99
CA ILE A 117 -19.27 8.44 23.71
C ILE A 117 -20.07 8.14 22.43
N ASP A 118 -21.24 8.74 22.26
CA ASP A 118 -22.07 8.55 21.07
C ASP A 118 -21.39 9.07 19.80
N THR A 119 -20.70 10.20 19.90
CA THR A 119 -19.90 10.77 18.81
C THR A 119 -18.73 9.85 18.45
N MET A 120 -18.00 9.34 19.46
CA MET A 120 -16.93 8.36 19.25
C MET A 120 -17.43 7.08 18.57
N GLN A 121 -18.61 6.60 18.95
CA GLN A 121 -19.22 5.42 18.35
C GLN A 121 -19.58 5.67 16.87
N LYS A 122 -20.24 6.80 16.56
CA LYS A 122 -20.57 7.18 15.17
C LYS A 122 -19.33 7.31 14.29
N LEU A 123 -18.26 7.91 14.80
CA LEU A 123 -16.98 8.02 14.07
C LEU A 123 -16.37 6.64 13.82
N THR A 124 -16.36 5.78 14.83
CA THR A 124 -15.85 4.40 14.71
C THR A 124 -16.61 3.64 13.63
N ASP A 125 -17.94 3.67 13.65
CA ASP A 125 -18.78 2.94 12.71
C ASP A 125 -18.59 3.45 11.28
N LYS A 126 -18.49 4.77 11.11
CA LYS A 126 -18.18 5.39 9.82
C LYS A 126 -16.82 4.91 9.28
N THR A 127 -15.76 4.97 10.09
CA THR A 127 -14.42 4.58 9.65
C THR A 127 -14.33 3.08 9.35
N ILE A 128 -15.02 2.23 10.12
CA ILE A 128 -15.09 0.79 9.80
C ILE A 128 -15.76 0.57 8.43
N ALA A 129 -16.86 1.26 8.13
CA ALA A 129 -17.54 1.17 6.85
C ALA A 129 -16.66 1.68 5.67
N GLU A 130 -15.86 2.73 5.90
CA GLU A 130 -14.88 3.21 4.92
C GLU A 130 -13.80 2.16 4.64
N ILE A 131 -13.26 1.51 5.68
CA ILE A 131 -12.30 0.41 5.53
C ILE A 131 -12.91 -0.72 4.70
N ASP A 132 -14.14 -1.14 5.01
CA ASP A 132 -14.84 -2.18 4.26
C ASP A 132 -15.06 -1.82 2.79
N THR A 133 -15.38 -0.55 2.53
CA THR A 133 -15.55 -0.02 1.17
C THR A 133 -14.23 -0.10 0.39
N ILE A 134 -13.11 0.31 1.00
CA ILE A 134 -11.78 0.26 0.38
C ILE A 134 -11.37 -1.18 0.07
N VAL A 135 -11.52 -2.10 1.03
CA VAL A 135 -11.19 -3.51 0.84
C VAL A 135 -12.04 -4.12 -0.28
N THR A 136 -13.33 -3.83 -0.31
CA THR A 136 -14.24 -4.32 -1.36
C THR A 136 -13.92 -3.75 -2.73
N ALA A 137 -13.58 -2.45 -2.81
CA ALA A 137 -13.15 -1.82 -4.05
C ALA A 137 -11.86 -2.47 -4.57
N LYS A 138 -10.89 -2.72 -3.67
CA LYS A 138 -9.65 -3.39 -4.04
C LYS A 138 -9.86 -4.85 -4.45
N GLU A 139 -10.80 -5.54 -3.82
CA GLU A 139 -11.19 -6.90 -4.21
C GLU A 139 -11.71 -6.95 -5.65
N LYS A 140 -12.59 -6.02 -6.00
CA LYS A 140 -13.08 -5.90 -7.39
C LYS A 140 -11.95 -5.58 -8.35
N GLU A 141 -11.09 -4.63 -8.03
CA GLU A 141 -9.95 -4.25 -8.88
C GLU A 141 -9.00 -5.43 -9.12
N VAL A 142 -8.67 -6.20 -8.08
CA VAL A 142 -7.74 -7.34 -8.19
C VAL A 142 -8.37 -8.49 -8.99
N MET A 143 -9.67 -8.70 -8.87
CA MET A 143 -10.39 -9.83 -9.50
C MET A 143 -10.91 -9.54 -10.91
N THR A 144 -11.02 -8.27 -11.31
CA THR A 144 -11.48 -7.87 -12.64
C THR A 144 -10.29 -7.77 -13.60
N VAL A 145 -10.44 -8.29 -14.82
CA VAL A 145 -9.50 -8.13 -15.95
C VAL A 145 -10.08 -7.10 -16.91
#